data_AF-A0A2G8SHV9-F1
#
_entry.id   AF-A0A2G8SHV9-F1
#
_cell.length_a   1.000
_cell.length_b   1.000
_cell.length_c   1.000
_cell.angle_alpha   90.00
_cell.angle_beta   90.00
_cell.angle_gamma   90.00
#
_symmetry.space_group_name_H-M   'P 1'
#
loop_
_entity.id
_entity.type
_entity.pdbx_description
1 polymer ?
#
loop_
_entity_poly.entity_id
_entity_poly.type
_entity_poly.pdbx_seq_one_letter_code
_entity_poly.pdbx_strand_id
1 'polypeptide(L)'
;MTALKMNSEATSTTAASPVPSSPAPERFQATSPKSPRRDDEFYCQDIVFLVEDVLFKVPRRPFEHESEVFSGMFALPPVNSPYGVEGSSDDNPIQLEGVTEDEFKALLWVMFRSISLFLLYLSSPCYSRLPSSSALPPTHRTPHTPRRATPVSPIPSGYGSSRTLTQPQWVSVLRLSTMWFFKDIRTRAIAELSKLVATPAARIVLARTYNISGWTEPALCALAQQDAPLSAQDLEALGWDAAAKLVQIRESVVFAGACVCGCNYCTVAHGHIATATPGAGAAGVGVHGHGLGLAAQQSAGPRAGQVTVASLRKKTDFSQQIRALFGTALY
;
A
#
# COMPACT_ATOMS: atom_id res chain seq x y z
N MET A 1 67.77 -59.38 -22.43
CA MET A 1 69.21 -59.14 -22.65
C MET A 1 69.33 -58.17 -23.82
N THR A 2 69.87 -56.97 -23.57
CA THR A 2 70.82 -56.23 -24.43
C THR A 2 70.39 -56.00 -25.90
N ALA A 3 70.36 -54.83 -26.52
CA ALA A 3 70.82 -53.48 -26.22
C ALA A 3 70.49 -52.55 -27.41
N LEU A 4 70.55 -51.23 -27.14
CA LEU A 4 71.12 -50.13 -27.94
C LEU A 4 70.82 -50.04 -29.45
N LYS A 5 70.12 -48.97 -29.88
CA LYS A 5 70.69 -47.67 -30.35
C LYS A 5 71.59 -47.83 -31.59
N MET A 6 71.22 -47.21 -32.71
CA MET A 6 71.97 -46.08 -33.29
C MET A 6 71.27 -45.50 -34.52
N ASN A 7 71.56 -44.22 -34.70
CA ASN A 7 70.97 -43.21 -35.58
C ASN A 7 72.09 -42.71 -36.51
N SER A 8 71.77 -42.31 -37.75
CA SER A 8 72.52 -41.30 -38.55
C SER A 8 71.77 -41.08 -39.87
N GLU A 9 71.22 -39.90 -40.14
CA GLU A 9 71.89 -38.78 -40.86
C GLU A 9 72.32 -39.15 -42.29
N ALA A 10 72.09 -38.38 -43.35
CA ALA A 10 71.62 -37.01 -43.51
C ALA A 10 71.29 -36.75 -45.00
N THR A 11 70.62 -35.63 -45.25
CA THR A 11 70.76 -34.71 -46.42
C THR A 11 70.53 -35.25 -47.84
N SER A 12 70.00 -34.51 -48.81
CA SER A 12 69.24 -33.26 -48.93
C SER A 12 69.22 -32.94 -50.44
N THR A 13 68.14 -32.30 -50.88
CA THR A 13 68.14 -31.31 -51.98
C THR A 13 68.20 -31.80 -53.42
N THR A 14 67.12 -31.57 -54.17
CA THR A 14 67.02 -30.58 -55.28
C THR A 14 65.71 -30.89 -56.04
N ALA A 15 64.58 -30.26 -55.70
CA ALA A 15 64.13 -28.93 -56.14
C ALA A 15 63.89 -28.80 -57.66
N ALA A 16 62.62 -28.94 -58.05
CA ALA A 16 62.03 -28.26 -59.19
C ALA A 16 60.54 -27.99 -58.91
N SER A 17 60.24 -26.75 -58.51
CA SER A 17 58.90 -26.12 -58.53
C SER A 17 58.96 -25.00 -59.59
N PRO A 18 57.87 -24.27 -59.95
CA PRO A 18 56.43 -24.45 -59.71
C PRO A 18 55.55 -24.24 -60.98
N VAL A 19 54.27 -24.58 -60.91
CA VAL A 19 53.22 -23.89 -61.68
C VAL A 19 52.20 -23.34 -60.68
N PRO A 20 51.87 -22.04 -60.68
CA PRO A 20 50.99 -21.44 -59.68
C PRO A 20 49.54 -21.79 -60.00
N SER A 21 48.94 -22.64 -59.17
CA SER A 21 47.49 -22.86 -59.18
C SER A 21 46.85 -21.80 -58.28
N SER A 22 45.94 -21.01 -58.84
CA SER A 22 45.16 -19.99 -58.11
C SER A 22 44.49 -20.57 -56.86
N PRO A 23 44.42 -19.81 -55.75
CA PRO A 23 43.71 -20.24 -54.57
C PRO A 23 42.20 -20.33 -54.86
N ALA A 24 41.61 -21.47 -54.51
CA ALA A 24 40.17 -21.63 -54.45
C ALA A 24 39.56 -20.55 -53.54
N PRO A 25 38.35 -20.03 -53.85
CA PRO A 25 37.71 -19.04 -52.99
C PRO A 25 37.49 -19.66 -51.61
N GLU A 26 38.05 -19.04 -50.58
CA GLU A 26 37.78 -19.37 -49.19
C GLU A 26 36.27 -19.38 -49.00
N ARG A 27 35.76 -20.56 -48.68
CA ARG A 27 34.38 -20.78 -48.27
C ARG A 27 34.15 -19.87 -47.07
N PHE A 28 33.44 -18.75 -47.27
CA PHE A 28 32.88 -17.99 -46.17
C PHE A 28 32.09 -18.97 -45.32
N GLN A 29 32.66 -19.34 -44.17
CA GLN A 29 31.94 -20.06 -43.15
C GLN A 29 30.83 -19.11 -42.72
N ALA A 30 29.62 -19.38 -43.21
CA ALA A 30 28.42 -18.75 -42.70
C ALA A 30 28.38 -19.13 -41.21
N THR A 31 28.80 -18.20 -40.36
CA THR A 31 28.61 -18.30 -38.93
C THR A 31 27.11 -18.38 -38.75
N SER A 32 26.61 -19.53 -38.28
CA SER A 32 25.20 -19.69 -37.93
C SER A 32 24.80 -18.50 -37.07
N PRO A 33 23.68 -17.81 -37.36
CA PRO A 33 23.29 -16.65 -36.58
C PRO A 33 23.17 -17.07 -35.12
N LYS A 34 23.96 -16.43 -34.24
CA LYS A 34 23.88 -16.67 -32.79
C LYS A 34 22.44 -16.41 -32.36
N SER A 35 21.80 -17.42 -31.77
CA SER A 35 20.44 -17.27 -31.24
C SER A 35 20.39 -16.06 -30.30
N PRO A 36 19.36 -15.20 -30.40
CA PRO A 36 19.28 -14.00 -29.57
C PRO A 36 19.22 -14.40 -28.09
N ARG A 37 20.09 -13.80 -27.27
CA ARG A 37 20.10 -13.96 -25.82
C ARG A 37 19.06 -13.01 -25.22
N ARG A 38 18.23 -13.52 -24.31
CA ARG A 38 17.29 -12.71 -23.53
C ARG A 38 18.04 -12.00 -22.42
N ASP A 39 17.65 -10.76 -22.15
CA ASP A 39 18.26 -9.96 -21.10
C ASP A 39 17.61 -10.25 -19.75
N ASP A 40 18.42 -10.52 -18.73
CA ASP A 40 17.89 -10.94 -17.42
C ASP A 40 17.17 -9.80 -16.68
N GLU A 41 17.47 -8.54 -17.02
CA GLU A 41 16.90 -7.35 -16.37
C GLU A 41 15.71 -6.77 -17.15
N PHE A 42 15.73 -6.81 -18.48
CA PHE A 42 14.72 -6.15 -19.33
C PHE A 42 13.84 -7.09 -20.16
N TYR A 43 14.06 -8.40 -20.12
CA TYR A 43 13.17 -9.37 -20.75
C TYR A 43 12.01 -9.75 -19.83
N CYS A 44 10.87 -9.07 -19.99
CA CYS A 44 9.68 -9.31 -19.17
C CYS A 44 8.97 -10.60 -19.54
N GLN A 45 8.63 -11.39 -18.53
CA GLN A 45 7.68 -12.50 -18.63
C GLN A 45 6.31 -12.03 -18.15
N ASP A 46 5.26 -12.35 -18.91
CA ASP A 46 3.88 -12.03 -18.57
C ASP A 46 3.19 -13.18 -17.86
N ILE A 47 2.11 -12.86 -17.16
CA ILE A 47 1.17 -13.78 -16.54
C ILE A 47 -0.27 -13.37 -16.87
N VAL A 48 -1.15 -14.37 -17.04
CA VAL A 48 -2.56 -14.16 -17.34
C VAL A 48 -3.43 -14.53 -16.14
N PHE A 49 -4.23 -13.58 -15.67
CA PHE A 49 -5.26 -13.78 -14.65
C PHE A 49 -6.64 -13.72 -15.27
N LEU A 50 -7.57 -14.53 -14.77
CA LEU A 50 -9.00 -14.44 -15.05
C LEU A 50 -9.69 -13.95 -13.78
N VAL A 51 -10.30 -12.76 -13.85
CA VAL A 51 -11.09 -12.17 -12.78
C VAL A 51 -12.50 -11.96 -13.32
N GLU A 52 -13.49 -12.57 -12.67
CA GLU A 52 -14.86 -12.65 -13.20
C GLU A 52 -14.83 -13.27 -14.62
N ASP A 53 -15.15 -12.49 -15.65
CA ASP A 53 -15.11 -12.90 -17.07
C ASP A 53 -14.03 -12.17 -17.89
N VAL A 54 -13.09 -11.49 -17.22
CA VAL A 54 -12.08 -10.65 -17.87
C VAL A 54 -10.66 -11.19 -17.66
N LEU A 55 -9.92 -11.28 -18.78
CA LEU A 55 -8.51 -11.66 -18.79
C LEU A 55 -7.60 -10.44 -18.60
N PHE A 56 -6.66 -10.55 -17.65
CA PHE A 56 -5.63 -9.57 -17.37
C PHE A 56 -4.26 -10.16 -17.66
N LYS A 57 -3.57 -9.64 -18.68
CA LYS A 57 -2.18 -10.00 -18.99
C LYS A 57 -1.23 -8.93 -18.48
N VAL A 58 -0.41 -9.27 -17.49
CA VAL A 58 0.44 -8.32 -16.75
C VAL A 58 1.85 -8.90 -16.53
N PRO A 59 2.87 -8.07 -16.30
CA PRO A 59 4.21 -8.56 -15.98
C PRO A 59 4.21 -9.43 -14.70
N ARG A 60 4.91 -10.57 -14.74
CA ARG A 60 4.99 -11.55 -13.64
C ARG A 60 5.85 -11.08 -12.47
N ARG A 61 6.97 -10.40 -12.75
CA ARG A 61 8.00 -10.06 -11.74
C ARG A 61 7.45 -9.36 -10.49
N PRO A 62 6.57 -8.34 -10.57
CA PRO A 62 6.05 -7.66 -9.39
C PRO A 62 5.23 -8.60 -8.48
N PHE A 63 4.46 -9.52 -9.07
CA PHE A 63 3.72 -10.53 -8.31
C PHE A 63 4.67 -11.51 -7.63
N GLU A 64 5.72 -11.95 -8.33
CA GLU A 64 6.70 -12.90 -7.80
C GLU A 64 7.59 -12.33 -6.68
N HIS A 65 7.97 -11.05 -6.76
CA HIS A 65 8.88 -10.43 -5.80
C HIS A 65 8.16 -9.75 -4.63
N GLU A 66 7.00 -9.13 -4.86
CA GLU A 66 6.31 -8.34 -3.83
C GLU A 66 5.25 -9.14 -3.06
N SER A 67 4.82 -10.30 -3.56
CA SER A 67 3.86 -11.18 -2.87
C SER A 67 4.46 -12.53 -2.55
N GLU A 68 4.42 -12.89 -1.26
CA GLU A 68 4.85 -14.20 -0.78
C GLU A 68 3.98 -15.34 -1.32
N VAL A 69 2.69 -15.09 -1.52
CA VAL A 69 1.73 -16.08 -2.05
C VAL A 69 2.07 -16.42 -3.50
N PHE A 70 2.24 -15.40 -4.34
CA PHE A 70 2.58 -15.59 -5.74
C PHE A 70 4.00 -16.11 -5.90
N SER A 71 4.96 -15.63 -5.11
CA SER A 71 6.33 -16.17 -5.07
C SER A 71 6.34 -17.68 -4.78
N GLY A 72 5.63 -18.11 -3.73
CA GLY A 72 5.52 -19.51 -3.37
C GLY A 72 4.86 -20.34 -4.46
N MET A 73 3.74 -19.87 -5.02
CA MET A 73 3.03 -20.52 -6.12
C MET A 73 3.91 -20.71 -7.35
N PHE A 74 4.76 -19.74 -7.67
CA PHE A 74 5.67 -19.77 -8.81
C PHE A 74 6.93 -20.62 -8.60
N ALA A 75 7.34 -20.86 -7.36
CA ALA A 75 8.47 -21.72 -7.02
C ALA A 75 8.11 -23.21 -7.03
N LEU A 76 6.82 -23.56 -6.99
CA LEU A 76 6.38 -24.96 -7.06
C LEU A 76 6.63 -25.53 -8.47
N PRO A 77 7.09 -26.79 -8.58
CA PRO A 77 7.23 -27.43 -9.87
C PRO A 77 5.87 -27.45 -10.58
N PRO A 78 5.83 -27.25 -11.91
CA PRO A 78 4.59 -27.35 -12.65
C PRO A 78 3.88 -28.66 -12.34
N VAL A 79 2.61 -28.58 -11.97
CA VAL A 79 1.76 -29.77 -12.02
C VAL A 79 1.82 -30.27 -13.46
N ASN A 80 2.02 -31.57 -13.67
CA ASN A 80 2.02 -32.20 -15.00
C ASN A 80 0.61 -32.10 -15.62
N SER A 81 0.25 -30.90 -16.04
CA SER A 81 -1.00 -30.57 -16.71
C SER A 81 -0.78 -30.63 -18.22
N PRO A 82 -1.71 -31.22 -18.98
CA PRO A 82 -1.66 -31.18 -20.45
C PRO A 82 -1.77 -29.75 -21.00
N TYR A 83 -2.20 -28.79 -20.18
CA TYR A 83 -2.36 -27.37 -20.54
C TYR A 83 -1.16 -26.49 -20.11
N GLY A 84 -0.06 -27.11 -19.68
CA GLY A 84 1.13 -26.39 -19.22
C GLY A 84 0.97 -25.71 -17.86
N VAL A 85 1.81 -24.73 -17.57
CA VAL A 85 1.81 -23.98 -16.31
C VAL A 85 0.60 -23.03 -16.29
N GLU A 86 -0.13 -22.98 -15.17
CA GLU A 86 -1.24 -22.04 -14.97
C GLU A 86 -0.76 -20.58 -15.13
N GLY A 87 -1.56 -19.75 -15.78
CA GLY A 87 -1.25 -18.35 -16.09
C GLY A 87 -0.30 -18.12 -17.26
N SER A 88 0.12 -19.18 -17.97
CA SER A 88 1.06 -19.08 -19.10
C SER A 88 0.40 -18.66 -20.43
N SER A 89 -0.92 -18.81 -20.55
CA SER A 89 -1.68 -18.48 -21.77
C SER A 89 -3.12 -18.12 -21.45
N ASP A 90 -3.81 -17.54 -22.42
CA ASP A 90 -5.21 -17.14 -22.32
C ASP A 90 -6.15 -18.36 -22.16
N ASP A 91 -5.73 -19.55 -22.62
CA ASP A 91 -6.47 -20.82 -22.52
C ASP A 91 -6.30 -21.50 -21.15
N ASN A 92 -5.32 -21.09 -20.35
CA ASN A 92 -5.05 -21.62 -19.02
C ASN A 92 -4.65 -20.48 -18.06
N PRO A 93 -5.56 -19.52 -17.78
CA PRO A 93 -5.28 -18.38 -16.91
C PRO A 93 -5.37 -18.77 -15.43
N ILE A 94 -4.78 -17.96 -14.55
CA ILE A 94 -4.99 -18.10 -13.10
C ILE A 94 -6.34 -17.49 -12.72
N GLN A 95 -7.26 -18.32 -12.24
CA GLN A 95 -8.60 -17.86 -11.85
C GLN A 95 -8.59 -17.29 -10.43
N LEU A 96 -9.04 -16.05 -10.28
CA LEU A 96 -9.13 -15.37 -8.98
C LEU A 96 -10.59 -15.32 -8.52
N GLU A 97 -10.98 -16.28 -7.69
CA GLU A 97 -12.33 -16.34 -7.12
C GLU A 97 -12.55 -15.30 -6.01
N GLY A 98 -13.74 -14.68 -5.99
CA GLY A 98 -14.13 -13.73 -4.94
C GLY A 98 -13.48 -12.34 -5.02
N VAL A 99 -12.83 -12.03 -6.15
CA VAL A 99 -12.25 -10.72 -6.47
C VAL A 99 -13.01 -10.14 -7.66
N THR A 100 -13.42 -8.87 -7.58
CA THR A 100 -14.05 -8.20 -8.73
C THR A 100 -13.02 -7.53 -9.63
N GLU A 101 -13.38 -7.27 -10.88
CA GLU A 101 -12.54 -6.55 -11.82
C GLU A 101 -12.02 -5.21 -11.27
N ASP A 102 -12.88 -4.43 -10.62
CA ASP A 102 -12.54 -3.10 -10.11
C ASP A 102 -11.57 -3.17 -8.93
N GLU A 103 -11.70 -4.20 -8.09
CA GLU A 103 -10.75 -4.45 -6.99
C GLU A 103 -9.38 -4.79 -7.55
N PHE A 104 -9.34 -5.68 -8.55
CA PHE A 104 -8.08 -6.10 -9.17
C PHE A 104 -7.42 -4.95 -9.91
N LYS A 105 -8.18 -4.17 -10.71
CA LYS A 105 -7.69 -2.95 -11.36
C LYS A 105 -7.12 -1.95 -10.36
N ALA A 106 -7.77 -1.78 -9.19
CA ALA A 106 -7.27 -0.92 -8.12
C ALA A 106 -5.88 -1.34 -7.62
N LEU A 107 -5.67 -2.64 -7.40
CA LEU A 107 -4.36 -3.18 -7.05
C LEU A 107 -3.32 -2.92 -8.15
N LEU A 108 -3.67 -3.23 -9.41
CA LEU A 108 -2.78 -3.03 -10.56
C LEU A 108 -2.36 -1.57 -10.70
N TRP A 109 -3.28 -0.61 -10.51
CA TRP A 109 -2.93 0.81 -10.54
C TRP A 109 -1.92 1.20 -9.46
N VAL A 110 -1.97 0.61 -8.27
CA VAL A 110 -0.98 0.90 -7.22
C VAL A 110 0.37 0.23 -7.51
N MET A 111 0.34 -1.03 -7.96
CA MET A 111 1.53 -1.84 -8.26
C MET A 111 2.32 -1.26 -9.44
N PHE A 112 1.65 -1.00 -10.57
CA PHE A 112 2.31 -0.56 -11.81
C PHE A 112 2.52 0.95 -11.93
N ARG A 113 2.01 1.74 -10.98
CA ARG A 113 2.35 3.17 -10.87
C ARG A 113 3.83 3.39 -10.53
N SER A 114 4.47 2.47 -9.81
CA SER A 114 5.91 2.53 -9.51
C SER A 114 6.76 2.10 -10.73
N ILE A 115 6.30 1.08 -11.45
CA ILE A 115 6.99 0.51 -12.62
C ILE A 115 7.03 1.50 -13.79
N SER A 116 6.00 2.35 -13.94
CA SER A 116 6.01 3.44 -14.92
C SER A 116 7.17 4.43 -14.68
N LEU A 117 7.58 4.67 -13.42
CA LEU A 117 8.73 5.53 -13.12
C LEU A 117 10.06 4.82 -13.44
N PHE A 118 10.14 3.50 -13.23
CA PHE A 118 11.35 2.73 -13.53
C PHE A 118 11.62 2.66 -15.05
N LEU A 119 10.59 2.41 -15.86
CA LEU A 119 10.70 2.43 -17.32
C LEU A 119 10.96 3.83 -17.89
N LEU A 120 10.43 4.89 -17.26
CA LEU A 120 10.75 6.27 -17.62
C LEU A 120 12.17 6.69 -17.20
N TYR A 121 12.68 6.21 -16.05
CA TYR A 121 14.02 6.52 -15.56
C TYR A 121 15.12 5.96 -16.46
N LEU A 122 14.94 4.74 -16.98
CA LEU A 122 15.86 4.12 -17.95
C LEU A 122 15.78 4.75 -19.35
N SER A 123 14.72 5.51 -19.64
CA SER A 123 14.58 6.29 -20.87
C SER A 123 15.14 7.72 -20.77
N SER A 124 15.73 8.11 -19.63
CA SER A 124 16.38 9.42 -19.49
C SER A 124 17.70 9.46 -20.28
N PRO A 125 17.94 10.47 -21.17
CA PRO A 125 19.06 10.46 -22.11
C PRO A 125 20.44 10.77 -21.51
N CYS A 126 20.62 10.63 -20.19
CA CYS A 126 21.86 10.94 -19.50
C CYS A 126 22.91 9.81 -19.56
N TYR A 127 22.93 9.05 -20.65
CA TYR A 127 24.05 8.18 -21.03
C TYR A 127 24.54 8.56 -22.43
N SER A 128 24.98 9.80 -22.59
CA SER A 128 25.65 10.26 -23.80
C SER A 128 27.10 10.64 -23.47
N ARG A 129 28.02 9.70 -23.70
CA ARG A 129 29.44 9.98 -23.96
C ARG A 129 30.06 8.90 -24.86
N LEU A 130 29.74 9.01 -26.17
CA LEU A 130 30.57 8.97 -27.41
C LEU A 130 31.79 8.00 -27.54
N PRO A 131 32.26 7.62 -28.76
CA PRO A 131 32.12 8.36 -30.02
C PRO A 131 31.79 7.55 -31.30
N SER A 132 31.48 8.37 -32.31
CA SER A 132 31.33 8.13 -33.75
C SER A 132 32.25 7.08 -34.38
N SER A 133 31.70 6.29 -35.31
CA SER A 133 32.34 6.11 -36.61
C SER A 133 31.33 5.76 -37.70
N SER A 134 31.65 6.28 -38.87
CA SER A 134 30.92 6.50 -40.10
C SER A 134 30.41 5.25 -40.86
N ALA A 135 29.32 5.50 -41.58
CA ALA A 135 29.01 5.05 -42.96
C ALA A 135 28.53 3.60 -43.19
N LEU A 136 27.25 3.48 -43.56
CA LEU A 136 26.68 2.36 -44.32
C LEU A 136 26.16 2.89 -45.67
N PRO A 137 26.42 2.22 -46.81
CA PRO A 137 25.86 2.60 -48.11
C PRO A 137 24.46 2.00 -48.33
N PRO A 138 23.67 2.52 -49.30
CA PRO A 138 22.26 2.18 -49.44
C PRO A 138 22.08 1.00 -50.39
N THR A 139 21.23 0.02 -50.06
CA THR A 139 20.59 -0.79 -51.11
C THR A 139 19.19 -1.30 -50.74
N HIS A 140 18.29 -0.99 -51.68
CA HIS A 140 17.13 -1.75 -52.15
C HIS A 140 15.94 -2.07 -51.22
N ARG A 141 14.89 -1.25 -51.38
CA ARG A 141 13.49 -1.63 -51.11
C ARG A 141 13.04 -2.75 -52.05
N THR A 142 12.35 -3.74 -51.50
CA THR A 142 11.35 -4.54 -52.22
C THR A 142 9.98 -4.32 -51.59
N PRO A 143 8.88 -4.36 -52.38
CA PRO A 143 7.54 -4.07 -51.89
C PRO A 143 6.90 -5.34 -51.33
N HIS A 144 6.62 -5.37 -50.03
CA HIS A 144 5.76 -6.38 -49.42
C HIS A 144 4.32 -5.88 -49.32
N THR A 145 3.41 -6.70 -49.85
CA THR A 145 1.95 -6.63 -49.85
C THR A 145 1.34 -6.32 -48.47
N PRO A 146 0.23 -5.56 -48.39
CA PRO A 146 -0.35 -5.15 -47.11
C PRO A 146 -1.08 -6.35 -46.46
N ARG A 147 -0.56 -6.79 -45.31
CA ARG A 147 -1.23 -7.75 -44.44
C ARG A 147 -2.36 -7.04 -43.70
N ARG A 148 -3.57 -7.61 -43.78
CA ARG A 148 -4.81 -7.19 -43.12
C ARG A 148 -4.54 -6.84 -41.65
N ALA A 149 -4.74 -5.58 -41.28
CA ALA A 149 -4.63 -5.11 -39.91
C ALA A 149 -5.68 -5.82 -39.04
N THR A 150 -5.22 -6.52 -38.00
CA THR A 150 -6.07 -6.89 -36.86
C THR A 150 -6.49 -5.61 -36.14
N PRO A 151 -7.71 -5.53 -35.57
CA PRO A 151 -8.12 -4.38 -34.79
C PRO A 151 -7.19 -4.27 -33.59
N VAL A 152 -6.32 -3.26 -33.60
CA VAL A 152 -5.53 -2.90 -32.43
C VAL A 152 -6.52 -2.31 -31.44
N SER A 153 -6.77 -3.02 -30.34
CA SER A 153 -7.56 -2.51 -29.22
C SER A 153 -7.09 -1.08 -28.87
N PRO A 154 -8.02 -0.14 -28.60
CA PRO A 154 -7.63 1.23 -28.31
C PRO A 154 -6.70 1.24 -27.10
N ILE A 155 -5.46 1.68 -27.32
CA ILE A 155 -4.51 1.96 -26.25
C ILE A 155 -5.21 2.92 -25.30
N PRO A 156 -5.40 2.59 -24.01
CA PRO A 156 -6.01 3.50 -23.06
C PRO A 156 -5.22 4.80 -23.08
N SER A 157 -5.88 5.88 -23.51
CA SER A 157 -5.33 7.24 -23.51
C SER A 157 -5.14 7.68 -22.05
N GLY A 158 -4.02 7.29 -21.45
CA GLY A 158 -3.77 7.55 -20.03
C GLY A 158 -2.61 6.80 -19.39
N TYR A 159 -1.64 6.27 -20.16
CA TYR A 159 -0.36 5.82 -19.60
C TYR A 159 0.44 7.05 -19.12
N GLY A 160 0.11 7.57 -17.93
CA GLY A 160 0.81 8.73 -17.35
C GLY A 160 -0.05 9.64 -16.49
N SER A 161 -1.38 9.52 -16.52
CA SER A 161 -2.21 10.26 -15.58
C SER A 161 -2.07 9.60 -14.20
N SER A 162 -1.51 10.34 -13.24
CA SER A 162 -1.52 9.98 -11.82
C SER A 162 -2.96 9.77 -11.36
N ARG A 163 -3.50 8.54 -11.49
CA ARG A 163 -4.84 8.22 -11.02
C ARG A 163 -4.83 8.30 -9.49
N THR A 164 -5.57 9.26 -8.96
CA THR A 164 -5.89 9.32 -7.54
C THR A 164 -7.00 8.30 -7.28
N LEU A 165 -6.74 7.35 -6.40
CA LEU A 165 -7.71 6.33 -6.00
C LEU A 165 -8.65 6.90 -4.94
N THR A 166 -9.92 6.51 -5.03
CA THR A 166 -10.96 6.84 -4.04
C THR A 166 -10.83 5.98 -2.79
N GLN A 167 -11.51 6.36 -1.70
CA GLN A 167 -11.56 5.55 -0.47
C GLN A 167 -11.97 4.08 -0.71
N PRO A 168 -13.09 3.75 -1.38
CA PRO A 168 -13.47 2.35 -1.60
C PRO A 168 -12.42 1.59 -2.42
N GLN A 169 -11.80 2.22 -3.41
CA GLN A 169 -10.71 1.60 -4.17
C GLN A 169 -9.49 1.32 -3.29
N TRP A 170 -9.12 2.22 -2.38
CA TRP A 170 -8.05 1.95 -1.42
C TRP A 170 -8.41 0.85 -0.41
N VAL A 171 -9.69 0.68 -0.06
CA VAL A 171 -10.15 -0.47 0.74
C VAL A 171 -9.99 -1.77 -0.07
N SER A 172 -10.30 -1.77 -1.36
CA SER A 172 -10.02 -2.91 -2.26
C SER A 172 -8.53 -3.25 -2.32
N VAL A 173 -7.67 -2.23 -2.48
CA VAL A 173 -6.22 -2.41 -2.45
C VAL A 173 -5.76 -2.99 -1.12
N LEU A 174 -6.26 -2.47 0.01
CA LEU A 174 -5.96 -3.00 1.33
C LEU A 174 -6.40 -4.46 1.46
N ARG A 175 -7.59 -4.81 0.99
CA ARG A 175 -8.10 -6.20 1.00
C ARG A 175 -7.18 -7.15 0.24
N LEU A 176 -6.91 -6.85 -1.04
CA LEU A 176 -6.11 -7.73 -1.90
C LEU A 176 -4.65 -7.79 -1.46
N SER A 177 -4.06 -6.67 -1.03
CA SER A 177 -2.69 -6.66 -0.51
C SER A 177 -2.54 -7.44 0.80
N THR A 178 -3.61 -7.53 1.60
CA THR A 178 -3.64 -8.38 2.81
C THR A 178 -3.77 -9.85 2.42
N MET A 179 -4.69 -10.17 1.49
CA MET A 179 -4.95 -11.53 1.04
C MET A 179 -3.72 -12.17 0.39
N TRP A 180 -3.02 -11.42 -0.47
CA TRP A 180 -1.85 -11.90 -1.21
C TRP A 180 -0.52 -11.46 -0.58
N PHE A 181 -0.54 -10.96 0.65
CA PHE A 181 0.66 -10.59 1.41
C PHE A 181 1.60 -9.60 0.68
N PHE A 182 1.05 -8.63 -0.05
CA PHE A 182 1.81 -7.51 -0.61
C PHE A 182 2.12 -6.47 0.48
N LYS A 183 3.23 -6.65 1.21
CA LYS A 183 3.57 -5.85 2.40
C LYS A 183 3.69 -4.34 2.12
N ASP A 184 4.38 -3.97 1.05
CA ASP A 184 4.61 -2.56 0.70
C ASP A 184 3.34 -1.88 0.21
N ILE A 185 2.56 -2.58 -0.62
CA ILE A 185 1.26 -2.09 -1.10
C ILE A 185 0.29 -1.93 0.06
N ARG A 186 0.25 -2.89 0.99
CA ARG A 186 -0.58 -2.83 2.20
C ARG A 186 -0.21 -1.62 3.06
N THR A 187 1.08 -1.39 3.28
CA THR A 187 1.57 -0.23 4.05
C THR A 187 1.13 1.09 3.40
N ARG A 188 1.26 1.20 2.08
CA ARG A 188 0.78 2.37 1.32
C ARG A 188 -0.74 2.54 1.42
N ALA A 189 -1.52 1.46 1.32
CA ALA A 189 -2.96 1.51 1.44
C ALA A 189 -3.40 2.03 2.82
N ILE A 190 -2.76 1.56 3.90
CA ILE A 190 -3.01 2.06 5.26
C ILE A 190 -2.67 3.55 5.36
N ALA A 191 -1.53 3.99 4.81
CA ALA A 191 -1.13 5.39 4.85
C ALA A 191 -2.12 6.31 4.11
N GLU A 192 -2.66 5.89 2.96
CA GLU A 192 -3.64 6.68 2.22
C GLU A 192 -5.03 6.64 2.87
N LEU A 193 -5.48 5.48 3.35
CA LEU A 193 -6.75 5.36 4.07
C LEU A 193 -6.76 6.16 5.38
N SER A 194 -5.61 6.31 6.05
CA SER A 194 -5.47 7.18 7.24
C SER A 194 -5.91 8.62 6.94
N LYS A 195 -5.71 9.09 5.70
CA LYS A 195 -6.07 10.45 5.25
C LYS A 195 -7.53 10.54 4.80
N LEU A 196 -8.04 9.49 4.16
CA LEU A 196 -9.36 9.48 3.53
C LEU A 196 -10.49 9.11 4.51
N VAL A 197 -10.24 8.23 5.47
CA VAL A 197 -11.26 7.78 6.43
C VAL A 197 -11.34 8.75 7.59
N ALA A 198 -12.34 9.63 7.58
CA ALA A 198 -12.53 10.65 8.62
C ALA A 198 -13.28 10.15 9.86
N THR A 199 -14.26 9.25 9.67
CA THR A 199 -15.13 8.80 10.77
C THR A 199 -14.42 7.81 11.69
N PRO A 200 -14.38 8.05 13.01
CA PRO A 200 -13.73 7.15 13.96
C PRO A 200 -14.29 5.72 13.96
N ALA A 201 -15.61 5.55 13.84
CA ALA A 201 -16.23 4.23 13.79
C ALA A 201 -15.74 3.41 12.58
N ALA A 202 -15.72 3.99 11.38
CA ALA A 202 -15.20 3.32 10.20
C ALA A 202 -13.70 2.97 10.33
N ARG A 203 -12.89 3.81 10.99
CA ARG A 203 -11.48 3.48 11.27
C ARG A 203 -11.37 2.23 12.14
N ILE A 204 -12.22 2.10 13.17
CA ILE A 204 -12.21 0.92 14.05
C ILE A 204 -12.64 -0.33 13.29
N VAL A 205 -13.69 -0.24 12.47
CA VAL A 205 -14.16 -1.36 11.64
C VAL A 205 -13.06 -1.83 10.69
N LEU A 206 -12.42 -0.91 9.96
CA LEU A 206 -11.32 -1.26 9.05
C LEU A 206 -10.11 -1.81 9.81
N ALA A 207 -9.78 -1.24 10.96
CA ALA A 207 -8.67 -1.69 11.78
C ALA A 207 -8.86 -3.13 12.26
N ARG A 208 -10.06 -3.49 12.73
CA ARG A 208 -10.40 -4.85 13.14
C ARG A 208 -10.43 -5.81 11.95
N THR A 209 -11.07 -5.40 10.85
CA THR A 209 -11.25 -6.25 9.66
C THR A 209 -9.92 -6.64 9.02
N TYR A 210 -8.98 -5.68 8.94
CA TYR A 210 -7.70 -5.88 8.27
C TYR A 210 -6.53 -5.98 9.24
N ASN A 211 -6.76 -6.14 10.54
CA ASN A 211 -5.74 -6.20 11.57
C ASN A 211 -4.70 -5.05 11.50
N ILE A 212 -5.19 -3.80 11.55
CA ILE A 212 -4.35 -2.59 11.53
C ILE A 212 -4.13 -2.12 12.97
N SER A 213 -2.92 -2.34 13.47
CA SER A 213 -2.51 -1.85 14.78
C SER A 213 -2.43 -0.31 14.83
N GLY A 214 -2.84 0.29 15.95
CA GLY A 214 -2.65 1.72 16.22
C GLY A 214 -3.78 2.64 15.75
N TRP A 215 -4.77 2.13 15.02
CA TRP A 215 -5.96 2.92 14.64
C TRP A 215 -7.09 2.86 15.68
N THR A 216 -7.24 1.72 16.35
CA THR A 216 -8.36 1.44 17.25
C THR A 216 -8.40 2.37 18.46
N GLU A 217 -7.29 2.50 19.19
CA GLU A 217 -7.24 3.33 20.40
C GLU A 217 -7.51 4.82 20.10
N PRO A 218 -6.81 5.50 19.16
CA PRO A 218 -7.10 6.90 18.87
C PRO A 218 -8.53 7.15 18.40
N ALA A 219 -9.12 6.21 17.65
CA ALA A 219 -10.49 6.32 17.20
C ALA A 219 -11.51 6.15 18.34
N LEU A 220 -11.27 5.24 19.29
CA LEU A 220 -12.10 5.11 20.50
C LEU A 220 -12.01 6.36 21.38
N CYS A 221 -10.80 6.92 21.57
CA CYS A 221 -10.61 8.18 22.27
C CYS A 221 -11.42 9.30 21.60
N ALA A 222 -11.34 9.42 20.28
CA ALA A 222 -12.08 10.42 19.52
C ALA A 222 -13.60 10.29 19.72
N LEU A 223 -14.15 9.07 19.72
CA LEU A 223 -15.57 8.83 20.00
C LEU A 223 -15.95 9.18 21.44
N ALA A 224 -15.12 8.81 22.42
CA ALA A 224 -15.38 9.13 23.83
C ALA A 224 -15.39 10.65 24.07
N GLN A 225 -14.55 11.40 23.33
CA GLN A 225 -14.43 12.86 23.41
C GLN A 225 -15.45 13.64 22.60
N GLN A 226 -16.26 13.01 21.74
CA GLN A 226 -17.24 13.72 20.91
C GLN A 226 -18.26 14.49 21.77
N ASP A 227 -18.58 15.73 21.42
CA ASP A 227 -19.59 16.51 22.14
C ASP A 227 -21.02 16.00 21.84
N ALA A 228 -21.27 15.60 20.59
CA ALA A 228 -22.56 15.08 20.13
C ALA A 228 -22.87 13.69 20.71
N PRO A 229 -24.17 13.31 20.84
CA PRO A 229 -24.56 11.93 21.11
C PRO A 229 -23.97 10.97 20.07
N LEU A 230 -23.57 9.77 20.52
CA LEU A 230 -23.10 8.73 19.62
C LEU A 230 -24.26 8.27 18.73
N SER A 231 -24.03 8.21 17.41
CA SER A 231 -25.06 7.78 16.48
C SER A 231 -25.33 6.27 16.63
N ALA A 232 -26.58 5.85 16.41
CA ALA A 232 -26.93 4.42 16.42
C ALA A 232 -26.10 3.64 15.39
N GLN A 233 -25.85 4.22 14.22
CA GLN A 233 -25.03 3.62 13.17
C GLN A 233 -23.58 3.39 13.59
N ASP A 234 -22.97 4.35 14.30
CA ASP A 234 -21.60 4.20 14.81
C ASP A 234 -21.52 3.11 15.89
N LEU A 235 -22.51 3.06 16.78
CA LEU A 235 -22.59 2.05 17.85
C LEU A 235 -22.82 0.65 17.29
N GLU A 236 -23.69 0.51 16.29
CA GLU A 236 -23.94 -0.76 15.62
C GLU A 236 -22.68 -1.26 14.89
N ALA A 237 -21.97 -0.37 14.19
CA ALA A 237 -20.73 -0.69 13.51
C ALA A 237 -19.61 -1.16 14.47
N LEU A 238 -19.60 -0.68 15.71
CA LEU A 238 -18.65 -1.12 16.74
C LEU A 238 -18.97 -2.52 17.31
N GLY A 239 -20.24 -2.94 17.24
CA GLY A 239 -20.77 -4.10 17.94
C GLY A 239 -21.11 -3.81 19.41
N TRP A 240 -22.07 -4.56 19.96
CA TRP A 240 -22.67 -4.28 21.27
C TRP A 240 -21.68 -4.23 22.44
N ASP A 241 -20.68 -5.13 22.48
CA ASP A 241 -19.67 -5.15 23.56
C ASP A 241 -18.80 -3.88 23.55
N ALA A 242 -18.27 -3.51 22.38
CA ALA A 242 -17.45 -2.32 22.24
C ALA A 242 -18.26 -1.03 22.46
N ALA A 243 -19.50 -1.01 21.99
CA ALA A 243 -20.43 0.09 22.23
C ALA A 243 -20.72 0.27 23.73
N ALA A 244 -21.03 -0.81 24.46
CA ALA A 244 -21.30 -0.75 25.90
C ALA A 244 -20.08 -0.24 26.68
N LYS A 245 -18.88 -0.76 26.39
CA LYS A 245 -17.63 -0.29 27.01
C LYS A 245 -17.35 1.18 26.70
N LEU A 246 -17.56 1.61 25.46
CA LEU A 246 -17.39 3.01 25.05
C LEU A 246 -18.35 3.95 25.80
N VAL A 247 -19.62 3.56 25.94
CA VAL A 247 -20.62 4.34 26.71
C VAL A 247 -20.23 4.39 28.18
N GLN A 248 -19.79 3.27 28.78
CA GLN A 248 -19.30 3.24 30.16
C GLN A 248 -18.13 4.22 30.37
N ILE A 249 -17.16 4.24 29.45
CA ILE A 249 -16.01 5.17 29.50
C ILE A 249 -16.49 6.61 29.41
N ARG A 250 -17.39 6.91 28.47
CA ARG A 250 -17.91 8.25 28.20
C ARG A 250 -18.73 8.82 29.37
N GLU A 251 -19.47 7.97 30.08
CA GLU A 251 -20.28 8.34 31.24
C GLU A 251 -19.48 8.28 32.56
N SER A 252 -18.24 7.76 32.56
CA SER A 252 -17.35 7.83 33.72
C SER A 252 -16.90 9.25 34.05
N VAL A 253 -17.06 10.19 33.11
CA VAL A 253 -16.76 11.61 33.32
C VAL A 253 -17.86 12.25 34.16
N VAL A 254 -17.61 12.23 35.46
CA VAL A 254 -18.39 12.98 36.46
C VAL A 254 -17.70 14.30 36.79
N PHE A 255 -18.47 15.28 37.27
CA PHE A 255 -17.91 16.53 37.76
C PHE A 255 -17.12 16.28 39.05
N ALA A 256 -15.81 16.08 38.94
CA ALA A 256 -14.93 15.94 40.09
C ALA A 256 -14.57 17.32 40.66
N GLY A 257 -15.53 17.96 41.32
CA GLY A 257 -15.33 19.23 41.99
C GLY A 257 -16.45 19.52 42.98
N ALA A 258 -16.12 19.60 44.27
CA ALA A 258 -17.02 20.19 45.25
C ALA A 258 -17.05 21.70 45.02
N CYS A 259 -18.19 22.28 44.62
CA CYS A 259 -18.35 23.73 44.79
C CYS A 259 -18.56 24.02 46.27
N VAL A 260 -17.72 24.89 46.84
CA VAL A 260 -17.92 25.47 48.18
C VAL A 260 -18.94 26.62 48.13
N CYS A 261 -19.62 26.79 47.00
CA CYS A 261 -20.63 27.83 46.83
C CYS A 261 -22.03 27.21 47.07
N GLY A 262 -22.70 27.61 48.15
CA GLY A 262 -24.05 27.16 48.49
C GLY A 262 -25.16 27.74 47.60
N CYS A 263 -24.91 27.98 46.31
CA CYS A 263 -25.90 28.54 45.40
C CYS A 263 -26.72 27.45 44.70
N ASN A 264 -28.00 27.76 44.42
CA ASN A 264 -28.97 26.82 43.82
C ASN A 264 -28.52 26.29 42.45
N TYR A 265 -27.71 27.06 41.72
CA TYR A 265 -27.13 26.67 40.44
C TYR A 265 -26.18 25.47 40.57
N CYS A 266 -25.40 25.41 41.65
CA CYS A 266 -24.47 24.31 41.91
C CYS A 266 -25.15 23.06 42.44
N THR A 267 -26.25 23.16 43.18
CA THR A 267 -27.06 22.00 43.58
C THR A 267 -27.68 21.31 42.36
N VAL A 268 -28.14 22.08 41.37
CA VAL A 268 -28.67 21.56 40.09
C VAL A 268 -27.55 20.98 39.22
N ALA A 269 -26.35 21.56 39.24
CA ALA A 269 -25.21 21.10 38.42
C ALA A 269 -24.42 19.91 39.02
N HIS A 270 -24.42 19.73 40.35
CA HIS A 270 -23.57 18.75 41.04
C HIS A 270 -24.33 17.75 41.92
N GLY A 271 -25.65 17.92 42.11
CA GLY A 271 -26.41 17.19 43.13
C GLY A 271 -26.12 17.69 44.55
N HIS A 272 -26.96 17.32 45.52
CA HIS A 272 -26.81 17.74 46.91
C HIS A 272 -25.54 17.11 47.52
N ILE A 273 -24.55 17.93 47.86
CA ILE A 273 -23.40 17.49 48.65
C ILE A 273 -23.82 17.48 50.13
N ALA A 274 -23.64 16.35 50.81
CA ALA A 274 -23.94 16.21 52.22
C ALA A 274 -22.99 17.09 53.07
N THR A 275 -23.59 18.11 53.69
CA THR A 275 -23.17 18.81 54.92
C THR A 275 -21.67 18.88 55.21
N ALA A 276 -21.04 19.99 54.84
CA ALA A 276 -19.87 20.45 55.58
C ALA A 276 -20.29 20.76 57.02
N THR A 277 -19.68 20.08 57.99
CA THR A 277 -19.85 20.33 59.42
C THR A 277 -19.43 21.78 59.72
N PRO A 278 -20.31 22.65 60.26
CA PRO A 278 -19.94 24.02 60.58
C PRO A 278 -19.08 24.02 61.85
N GLY A 279 -17.75 23.99 61.70
CA GLY A 279 -16.86 23.89 62.85
C GLY A 279 -15.38 24.22 62.66
N ALA A 280 -14.93 24.66 61.48
CA ALA A 280 -13.55 25.11 61.31
C ALA A 280 -13.52 26.34 60.40
N GLY A 281 -13.01 27.45 60.93
CA GLY A 281 -13.05 28.77 60.33
C GLY A 281 -12.48 28.82 58.90
N ALA A 282 -13.32 29.18 57.94
CA ALA A 282 -12.90 29.58 56.61
C ALA A 282 -12.78 31.12 56.58
N ALA A 283 -11.68 31.63 57.12
CA ALA A 283 -11.21 32.96 56.74
C ALA A 283 -10.65 32.85 55.31
N GLY A 284 -11.31 33.48 54.34
CA GLY A 284 -10.70 33.80 53.04
C GLY A 284 -11.10 32.98 51.81
N VAL A 285 -12.31 32.41 51.73
CA VAL A 285 -12.81 31.88 50.44
C VAL A 285 -13.57 32.99 49.72
N GLY A 286 -12.97 33.52 48.66
CA GLY A 286 -13.56 34.55 47.80
C GLY A 286 -14.93 34.11 47.28
N VAL A 287 -15.97 34.84 47.69
CA VAL A 287 -17.33 34.67 47.19
C VAL A 287 -17.35 35.17 45.75
N HIS A 288 -17.50 34.29 44.77
CA HIS A 288 -17.84 34.73 43.41
C HIS A 288 -19.27 35.32 43.44
N GLY A 289 -19.38 36.62 43.18
CA GLY A 289 -20.65 37.32 43.19
C GLY A 289 -21.45 37.03 41.92
N HIS A 290 -22.60 36.38 42.06
CA HIS A 290 -23.67 36.48 41.06
C HIS A 290 -24.37 37.80 41.29
N GLY A 291 -23.86 38.84 40.63
CA GLY A 291 -24.36 40.20 40.74
C GLY A 291 -25.82 40.31 40.31
N LEU A 292 -26.69 40.59 41.27
CA LEU A 292 -27.89 41.40 41.05
C LEU A 292 -27.72 42.69 41.86
N GLY A 293 -27.31 43.74 41.14
CA GLY A 293 -27.60 45.13 41.47
C GLY A 293 -26.95 45.73 42.72
N LEU A 294 -25.73 46.25 42.57
CA LEU A 294 -25.41 47.64 42.92
C LEU A 294 -24.09 48.03 42.26
N ALA A 295 -24.09 49.23 41.69
CA ALA A 295 -23.11 49.74 40.75
C ALA A 295 -21.66 49.63 41.25
N ALA A 296 -20.87 48.77 40.61
CA ALA A 296 -19.42 48.88 40.57
C ALA A 296 -18.97 48.55 39.15
N GLN A 297 -18.52 49.57 38.45
CA GLN A 297 -17.96 49.51 37.11
C GLN A 297 -16.61 48.78 37.19
N GLN A 298 -16.64 47.46 37.11
CA GLN A 298 -15.46 46.63 36.90
C GLN A 298 -15.52 46.08 35.48
N SER A 299 -14.44 46.31 34.75
CA SER A 299 -14.25 45.89 33.37
C SER A 299 -14.57 44.41 33.19
N ALA A 300 -15.48 44.13 32.26
CA ALA A 300 -15.84 42.78 31.85
C ALA A 300 -14.63 42.10 31.20
N GLY A 301 -13.84 41.38 32.02
CA GLY A 301 -12.94 40.34 31.52
C GLY A 301 -13.73 39.23 30.83
N PRO A 302 -13.09 38.41 29.98
CA PRO A 302 -13.78 37.39 29.20
C PRO A 302 -14.52 36.43 30.15
N ARG A 303 -15.83 36.27 29.93
CA ARG A 303 -16.68 35.32 30.69
C ARG A 303 -16.00 33.97 30.75
N ALA A 304 -15.68 33.49 31.95
CA ALA A 304 -15.24 32.12 32.17
C ALA A 304 -16.31 31.18 31.57
N GLY A 305 -15.93 30.41 30.54
CA GLY A 305 -16.85 29.54 29.82
C GLY A 305 -17.54 28.55 30.77
N GLN A 306 -18.83 28.33 30.55
CA GLN A 306 -19.62 27.36 31.32
C GLN A 306 -18.97 25.98 31.25
N VAL A 307 -18.59 25.40 32.39
CA VAL A 307 -18.03 24.04 32.44
C VAL A 307 -19.18 23.05 32.28
N THR A 308 -19.24 22.38 31.13
CA THR A 308 -20.22 21.32 30.86
C THR A 308 -19.55 19.95 30.92
N VAL A 309 -20.33 18.88 31.12
CA VAL A 309 -19.82 17.49 31.04
C VAL A 309 -19.19 17.24 29.66
N ALA A 310 -19.74 17.79 28.58
CA ALA A 310 -19.16 17.73 27.25
C ALA A 310 -17.75 18.37 27.20
N SER A 311 -17.60 19.57 27.79
CA SER A 311 -16.29 20.24 27.89
C SER A 311 -15.27 19.47 28.72
N LEU A 312 -15.72 18.72 29.74
CA LEU A 312 -14.86 17.83 30.52
C LEU A 312 -14.43 16.61 29.70
N ARG A 313 -15.37 15.90 29.06
CA ARG A 313 -15.08 14.74 28.19
C ARG A 313 -14.03 15.08 27.14
N LYS A 314 -14.15 16.24 26.49
CA LYS A 314 -13.23 16.70 25.45
C LYS A 314 -11.79 16.92 25.95
N LYS A 315 -11.62 17.22 27.25
CA LYS A 315 -10.31 17.41 27.89
C LYS A 315 -9.79 16.13 28.55
N THR A 316 -10.64 15.14 28.77
CA THR A 316 -10.26 13.87 29.39
C THR A 316 -9.46 13.02 28.40
N ASP A 317 -8.31 12.52 28.84
CA ASP A 317 -7.59 11.46 28.15
C ASP A 317 -8.16 10.10 28.59
N PHE A 318 -8.84 9.42 27.66
CA PHE A 318 -9.45 8.12 27.90
C PHE A 318 -8.52 6.93 27.62
N SER A 319 -7.28 7.18 27.16
CA SER A 319 -6.40 6.12 26.66
C SER A 319 -6.15 5.02 27.68
N GLN A 320 -5.94 5.38 28.95
CA GLN A 320 -5.73 4.39 30.04
C GLN A 320 -6.99 3.55 30.32
N GLN A 321 -8.17 4.19 30.37
CA GLN A 321 -9.43 3.48 30.60
C GLN A 321 -9.79 2.56 29.42
N ILE A 322 -9.54 3.03 28.19
CA ILE A 322 -9.72 2.23 26.97
C ILE A 322 -8.82 0.99 27.02
N ARG A 323 -7.52 1.15 27.32
CA ARG A 323 -6.61 0.00 27.44
C ARG A 323 -7.03 -0.96 28.55
N ALA A 324 -7.53 -0.46 29.67
CA ALA A 324 -8.00 -1.29 30.77
C ALA A 324 -9.24 -2.13 30.41
N LEU A 325 -10.22 -1.55 29.71
CA LEU A 325 -11.49 -2.22 29.39
C LEU A 325 -11.45 -3.07 28.11
N PHE A 326 -10.66 -2.66 27.12
CA PHE A 326 -10.53 -3.39 25.87
C PHE A 326 -9.35 -4.39 25.87
N GLY A 327 -8.32 -4.17 26.71
CA GLY A 327 -7.22 -5.12 26.88
C GLY A 327 -6.53 -5.48 25.57
N THR A 328 -6.36 -6.78 25.31
CA THR A 328 -5.76 -7.31 24.07
C THR A 328 -6.65 -7.11 22.85
N ALA A 329 -7.95 -6.85 23.00
CA ALA A 329 -8.88 -6.63 21.88
C ALA A 329 -8.64 -5.29 21.13
N LEU A 330 -7.65 -4.51 21.56
CA LEU A 330 -7.17 -3.33 20.85
C LEU A 330 -6.14 -3.64 19.76
N TYR A 331 -5.53 -4.83 19.79
CA TYR A 331 -4.38 -5.23 18.98
C TYR A 331 -4.68 -6.37 18.03
#